data_AF-A0A1A6H7K8-F1
#
_entry.id   AF-A0A1A6H7K8-F1
#
_cell.length_a   1.000
_cell.length_b   1.000
_cell.length_c   1.000
_cell.angle_alpha   90.00
_cell.angle_beta   90.00
_cell.angle_gamma   90.00
#
_symmetry.space_group_name_H-M   'P 1'
#
loop_
_entity.id
_entity.type
_entity.pdbx_description
1 polymer ?
#
loop_
_entity_poly.entity_id
_entity_poly.type
_entity_poly.pdbx_seq_one_letter_code
_entity_poly.pdbx_strand_id
1 'polypeptide(L)'
;MELENLMANTLLLKARREKDFSSLCDKQPIGRLLFRQFCDTKPDLKRCIEFLDAVAEYEVTIEEEQTEFGLSILNRFLKEVWFLLSNKDFCK
;
A
#
# COMPACT_ATOMS: atom_id res chain seq x y z
N MET A 1 14.26 32.24 25.72
CA MET A 1 13.26 31.51 26.55
C MET A 1 12.00 31.08 25.81
N GLU A 2 11.17 31.95 25.23
CA GLU A 2 9.93 31.47 24.55
C GLU A 2 10.19 30.75 23.22
N LEU A 3 11.11 31.27 22.40
CA LEU A 3 11.45 30.66 21.11
C LEU A 3 12.18 29.30 21.27
N GLU A 4 12.99 29.17 22.32
CA GLU A 4 13.70 27.92 22.65
C GLU A 4 12.72 26.81 23.08
N ASN A 5 11.66 27.16 23.81
CA ASN A 5 10.60 26.22 24.19
C ASN A 5 9.75 25.78 22.98
N LEU A 6 9.50 26.67 22.03
CA LEU A 6 8.77 26.32 20.79
C LEU A 6 9.60 25.39 19.88
N MET A 7 10.90 25.67 19.74
CA MET A 7 11.82 24.78 19.02
C MET A 7 12.01 23.44 19.73
N ALA A 8 12.13 23.44 21.06
CA ALA A 8 12.23 22.22 21.86
C ALA A 8 10.97 21.36 21.73
N ASN A 9 9.78 21.96 21.73
CA ASN A 9 8.52 21.25 21.50
C ASN A 9 8.44 20.65 20.10
N THR A 10 8.86 21.39 19.08
CA THR A 10 8.87 20.89 17.69
C THR A 10 9.86 19.73 17.51
N LEU A 11 11.02 19.80 18.15
CA LEU A 11 12.05 18.76 18.13
C LEU A 11 11.63 17.52 18.94
N LEU A 12 11.03 17.71 20.11
CA LEU A 12 10.46 16.63 20.93
C LEU A 12 9.33 15.90 20.19
N LEU A 13 8.46 16.63 19.48
CA LEU A 13 7.41 16.03 18.67
C LEU A 13 8.00 15.23 17.49
N LYS A 14 9.05 15.73 16.83
CA LYS A 14 9.76 14.96 15.79
C LYS A 14 10.45 13.71 16.34
N ALA A 15 10.98 13.76 17.57
CA ALA A 15 11.62 12.63 18.23
C ALA A 15 10.61 11.60 18.76
N ARG A 16 9.42 12.05 19.19
CA ARG A 16 8.33 11.20 19.70
C ARG A 16 7.53 10.52 18.59
N ARG A 17 7.57 11.03 17.35
CA ARG A 17 6.92 10.34 16.23
C ARG A 17 7.56 8.96 16.07
N GLU A 18 6.76 7.92 16.33
CA GLU A 18 7.03 6.58 15.86
C GLU A 18 7.34 6.68 14.35
N LYS A 19 8.56 6.28 13.99
CA LYS A 19 9.00 6.23 12.59
C LYS A 19 8.51 4.97 11.89
N ASP A 20 7.72 4.17 12.58
CA ASP A 20 7.21 2.91 12.07
C ASP A 20 6.26 3.18 10.92
N PHE A 21 6.52 2.52 9.80
CA PHE A 21 5.75 2.65 8.58
C PHE A 21 4.25 2.50 8.84
N SER A 22 3.84 1.50 9.63
CA SER A 22 2.43 1.28 9.94
C SER A 22 1.80 2.40 10.78
N SER A 23 2.56 2.99 11.70
CA SER A 23 2.08 4.12 12.51
C SER A 23 1.86 5.37 11.63
N LEU A 24 2.76 5.63 10.67
CA LEU A 24 2.70 6.81 9.81
C LEU A 24 1.79 6.63 8.59
N CYS A 25 1.83 5.49 7.91
CA CYS A 25 1.20 5.28 6.61
C CYS A 25 -0.10 4.47 6.68
N ASP A 26 -0.34 3.69 7.76
CA ASP A 26 -1.58 2.91 7.90
C ASP A 26 -2.52 3.53 8.93
N LYS A 27 -2.02 3.80 10.16
CA LYS A 27 -2.84 4.24 11.30
C LYS A 27 -3.20 5.72 11.25
N GLN A 28 -2.30 6.57 10.76
CA GLN A 28 -2.53 8.01 10.66
C GLN A 28 -3.18 8.37 9.32
N PRO A 29 -4.40 8.92 9.29
CA PRO A 29 -5.11 9.21 8.03
C PRO A 29 -4.37 10.24 7.18
N ILE A 30 -3.74 11.24 7.80
CA ILE A 30 -2.96 12.25 7.07
C ILE A 30 -1.67 11.67 6.47
N GLY A 31 -1.00 10.77 7.19
CA GLY A 31 0.22 10.13 6.70
C GLY A 31 -0.08 9.12 5.60
N ARG A 32 -1.21 8.40 5.67
CA ARG A 32 -1.72 7.57 4.58
C ARG A 32 -1.97 8.37 3.30
N LEU A 33 -2.59 9.55 3.41
CA LEU A 33 -2.84 10.43 2.26
C LEU A 33 -1.54 10.94 1.64
N LEU A 34 -0.60 11.41 2.47
CA LEU A 34 0.72 11.86 1.99
C LEU A 34 1.50 10.73 1.33
N PHE A 35 1.43 9.51 1.88
CA PHE A 35 2.07 8.34 1.31
C PHE A 35 1.46 7.98 -0.05
N ARG A 36 0.13 8.01 -0.20
CA ARG A 36 -0.53 7.81 -1.50
C ARG A 36 -0.11 8.86 -2.52
N GLN A 37 -0.12 10.14 -2.15
CA GLN A 37 0.35 11.22 -3.03
C GLN A 37 1.81 11.02 -3.46
N PHE A 38 2.66 10.54 -2.56
CA PHE A 38 4.03 10.18 -2.90
C PHE A 38 4.10 8.98 -3.86
N CYS A 39 3.34 7.92 -3.60
CA CYS A 39 3.28 6.75 -4.47
C CYS A 39 2.75 7.09 -5.86
N ASP A 40 1.84 8.05 -5.99
CA ASP A 40 1.32 8.52 -7.28
C ASP A 40 2.41 9.15 -8.17
N THR A 41 3.49 9.68 -7.58
CA THR A 41 4.61 10.25 -8.34
C THR A 41 5.45 9.18 -9.07
N LYS A 42 5.35 7.91 -8.65
CA LYS A 42 6.16 6.81 -9.19
C LYS A 42 5.24 5.71 -9.74
N PRO A 43 5.29 5.41 -11.06
CA PRO A 43 4.35 4.48 -11.68
C PRO A 43 4.39 3.07 -11.07
N ASP A 44 5.56 2.59 -10.67
CA ASP A 44 5.71 1.27 -10.03
C ASP A 44 5.02 1.21 -8.66
N LEU A 45 5.19 2.27 -7.85
CA LEU A 45 4.55 2.35 -6.54
C LEU A 45 3.04 2.53 -6.67
N LYS A 46 2.59 3.35 -7.62
CA LYS A 46 1.18 3.50 -7.94
C LYS A 46 0.54 2.17 -8.29
N ARG A 47 1.19 1.36 -9.13
CA ARG A 47 0.72 0.00 -9.47
C ARG A 47 0.60 -0.89 -8.23
N CYS A 48 1.56 -0.82 -7.30
CA CYS A 48 1.48 -1.57 -6.04
C CYS A 48 0.30 -1.11 -5.16
N ILE A 49 0.05 0.20 -5.06
CA ILE A 49 -1.07 0.74 -4.28
C ILE A 49 -2.42 0.35 -4.92
N GLU A 50 -2.55 0.46 -6.24
CA GLU A 50 -3.76 0.02 -6.95
C GLU A 50 -4.03 -1.48 -6.78
N PHE A 51 -2.98 -2.30 -6.71
CA PHE A 51 -3.12 -3.72 -6.41
C PHE A 51 -3.64 -3.94 -4.99
N LEU A 52 -3.07 -3.27 -3.99
CA LEU A 52 -3.51 -3.38 -2.60
C LEU A 52 -4.97 -2.92 -2.43
N ASP A 53 -5.37 -1.88 -3.15
CA ASP A 53 -6.76 -1.40 -3.16
C ASP A 53 -7.71 -2.44 -3.75
N ALA A 54 -7.34 -3.05 -4.87
CA ALA A 54 -8.14 -4.11 -5.48
C ALA A 54 -8.22 -5.35 -4.59
N VAL A 55 -7.15 -5.71 -3.87
CA VAL A 55 -7.19 -6.82 -2.90
C VAL A 55 -8.11 -6.50 -1.72
N ALA A 56 -8.05 -5.27 -1.19
CA ALA A 56 -8.95 -4.85 -0.12
C ALA A 56 -10.42 -4.87 -0.58
N GLU A 57 -10.69 -4.54 -1.85
CA GLU A 57 -12.03 -4.65 -2.45
C GLU A 57 -12.46 -6.11 -2.64
N TYR A 58 -11.54 -6.99 -3.02
CA TYR A 58 -11.80 -8.43 -3.16
C TYR A 58 -12.19 -9.08 -1.83
N GLU A 59 -11.57 -8.68 -0.72
CA GLU A 59 -11.88 -9.18 0.62
C GLU A 59 -13.31 -8.85 1.08
N VAL A 60 -13.89 -7.77 0.56
CA VAL A 60 -15.27 -7.34 0.88
C VAL A 60 -16.28 -7.72 -0.21
N THR A 61 -15.82 -8.28 -1.33
CA THR A 61 -16.68 -8.73 -2.43
C THR A 61 -17.47 -9.98 -2.02
N ILE A 62 -18.73 -10.08 -2.46
CA ILE A 62 -19.58 -11.24 -2.24
C ILE A 62 -19.05 -12.49 -2.98
N GLU A 63 -19.21 -13.68 -2.40
CA GLU A 63 -18.68 -14.95 -2.94
C GLU A 63 -19.01 -15.21 -4.41
N GLU A 64 -20.21 -14.82 -4.85
CA GLU A 64 -20.72 -15.04 -6.21
C GLU A 64 -19.88 -14.33 -7.28
N GLU A 65 -19.39 -13.12 -6.99
CA GLU A 65 -18.58 -12.30 -7.89
C GLU A 65 -17.07 -12.39 -7.58
N GLN A 66 -16.73 -12.96 -6.41
CA GLN A 66 -15.37 -12.99 -5.91
C GLN A 66 -14.41 -13.73 -6.86
N THR A 67 -14.85 -14.82 -7.48
CA THR A 67 -14.00 -15.59 -8.42
C THR A 67 -13.63 -14.78 -9.66
N GLU A 68 -14.60 -14.08 -10.27
CA GLU A 68 -14.36 -13.24 -11.45
C GLU A 68 -13.50 -12.03 -11.09
N PHE A 69 -13.78 -11.40 -9.96
CA PHE A 69 -13.00 -10.27 -9.46
C PHE A 69 -11.55 -10.67 -9.17
N GLY A 70 -11.31 -11.82 -8.54
CA GLY A 70 -9.98 -12.37 -8.30
C GLY A 70 -9.19 -12.65 -9.58
N LEU A 71 -9.84 -13.23 -10.59
CA LEU A 71 -9.24 -13.43 -11.92
C LEU A 71 -8.88 -12.10 -12.58
N SER A 72 -9.70 -11.07 -12.41
CA SER A 72 -9.42 -9.73 -12.93
C SER A 72 -8.15 -9.12 -12.31
N ILE A 73 -7.95 -9.29 -10.98
CA ILE A 73 -6.77 -8.82 -10.25
C ILE A 73 -5.52 -9.58 -10.72
N LEU A 74 -5.59 -10.91 -10.81
CA LEU A 74 -4.52 -11.76 -11.34
C LEU A 74 -4.09 -11.32 -12.74
N ASN A 75 -5.06 -11.12 -13.63
CA ASN A 75 -4.80 -10.76 -15.01
C ASN A 75 -4.30 -9.31 -15.14
N ARG A 76 -4.70 -8.40 -14.25
CA ARG A 76 -4.26 -7.00 -14.30
C ARG A 76 -2.87 -6.80 -13.70
N PHE A 77 -2.56 -7.44 -12.58
CA PHE A 77 -1.36 -7.14 -11.81
C PHE A 77 -0.27 -8.23 -11.89
N LEU A 78 -0.66 -9.49 -12.04
CA LEU A 78 0.23 -10.66 -11.87
C LEU A 78 0.50 -11.45 -13.17
N LYS A 79 0.06 -10.98 -14.33
CA LYS A 79 0.20 -11.65 -15.65
C LYS A 79 1.57 -12.28 -15.91
N GLU A 80 2.66 -11.57 -15.64
CA GLU A 80 4.02 -12.07 -15.86
C GLU A 80 4.41 -13.18 -14.87
N VAL A 81 3.98 -13.07 -13.61
CA VAL A 81 4.25 -14.07 -12.57
C VAL A 81 3.41 -15.32 -12.81
N TRP A 82 2.14 -15.16 -13.20
CA TRP A 82 1.24 -16.27 -13.50
C TRP A 82 1.69 -17.07 -14.73
N PHE A 83 2.16 -16.41 -15.79
CA PHE A 83 2.76 -17.10 -16.93
C PHE A 83 3.98 -17.93 -16.53
N LEU A 84 4.81 -17.44 -15.60
CA LEU A 84 5.97 -18.19 -15.10
C LEU A 84 5.59 -19.36 -14.20
N LEU A 85 4.46 -19.29 -13.47
CA LEU A 85 3.95 -20.40 -12.68
C LEU A 85 3.32 -21.49 -13.56
N SER A 86 2.49 -21.13 -14.54
CA SER A 86 1.92 -22.09 -15.49
C SER A 86 2.98 -22.80 -16.35
N ASN A 87 4.11 -22.15 -16.63
CA ASN A 87 5.24 -22.80 -17.32
C ASN A 87 6.15 -23.62 -16.39
N LYS A 88 6.07 -23.44 -15.06
CA LYS A 88 6.80 -24.27 -14.10
C LYS A 88 6.06 -25.55 -13.69
N ASP A 89 4.74 -25.58 -13.87
CA ASP A 89 3.92 -26.77 -13.54
C ASP A 89 3.87 -27.84 -14.65
N PHE A 90 4.57 -27.65 -15.77
CA PHE A 90 4.70 -28.69 -16.83
C PHE A 90 6.03 -29.45 -16.82
N CYS A 91 6.87 -29.25 -15.79
CA CYS A 91 8.12 -29.99 -15.65
C CYS A 91 8.28 -30.56 -14.24
N LYS A 92 7.41 -31.53 -13.88
CA LYS A 92 7.73 -32.67 -13.02
C LYS A 92 6.66 -33.75 -13.12
#